data_AF-A0A3B9R8B3-F1
#
_entry.id   AF-A0A3B9R8B3-F1
#
_cell.length_a   1.000
_cell.length_b   1.000
_cell.length_c   1.000
_cell.angle_alpha   90.00
_cell.angle_beta   90.00
_cell.angle_gamma   90.00
#
_symmetry.space_group_name_H-M   'P 1'
#
loop_
_entity.id
_entity.type
_entity.pdbx_description
1 polymer ?
#
loop_
_entity_poly.entity_id
_entity_poly.type
_entity_poly.pdbx_seq_one_letter_code
_entity_poly.pdbx_strand_id
1 'polypeptide(L)'
;MPVCVIFFFHNNPQDIRGSKTVKERLNILEKTDKIFFVSAWTKKKFFEHLPIKTKSNCEILYPSMNKIRYFNKYKKKQIVFTGKLNSSKGYDVFGKAIINILNKFKDWKCIVY
;
A
#
# COMPACT_ATOMS: atom_id res chain seq x y z
N MET A 1 33.44 12.95 4.50
CA MET A 1 32.08 13.40 4.92
C MET A 1 31.31 12.18 5.35
N PRO A 2 30.58 12.19 6.48
CA PRO A 2 29.71 11.07 6.86
C PRO A 2 28.61 10.90 5.80
N VAL A 3 28.34 9.65 5.42
CA VAL A 3 27.30 9.31 4.45
C VAL A 3 26.00 9.11 5.23
N CYS A 4 24.97 9.88 4.87
CA CYS A 4 23.61 9.68 5.37
C CYS A 4 22.90 8.63 4.51
N VAL A 5 22.35 7.59 5.13
CA VAL A 5 21.60 6.51 4.46
C VAL A 5 20.14 6.55 4.90
N ILE A 6 19.24 6.64 3.93
CA ILE A 6 17.79 6.65 4.14
C ILE A 6 17.15 5.53 3.31
N PHE A 7 16.26 4.76 3.93
CA PHE A 7 15.46 3.74 3.24
C PHE A 7 13.98 4.07 3.20
N PHE A 8 13.35 3.67 2.08
CA PHE A 8 11.91 3.74 1.87
C PHE A 8 11.35 2.35 1.56
N PHE A 9 10.52 1.82 2.45
CA PHE A 9 9.81 0.56 2.25
C PHE A 9 8.43 0.83 1.66
N HIS A 10 8.29 0.55 0.36
CA HIS A 10 7.03 0.65 -0.39
C HIS A 10 6.21 -0.64 -0.42
N ASN A 11 6.87 -1.80 -0.29
CA ASN A 11 6.25 -3.13 -0.30
C ASN A 11 6.63 -3.90 0.97
N ASN A 12 6.11 -5.12 1.11
CA ASN A 12 6.43 -6.01 2.22
C ASN A 12 7.97 -6.19 2.34
N PRO A 13 8.60 -5.74 3.43
CA PRO A 13 10.04 -5.89 3.63
C PRO A 13 10.50 -7.34 3.60
N GLN A 14 9.62 -8.29 3.95
CA GLN A 14 9.96 -9.72 3.97
C GLN A 14 10.07 -10.34 2.58
N ASP A 15 9.58 -9.68 1.55
CA ASP A 15 9.66 -10.14 0.15
C ASP A 15 10.81 -9.48 -0.61
N ILE A 16 11.40 -8.41 -0.05
CA ILE A 16 12.48 -7.63 -0.67
C ILE A 16 13.84 -8.23 -0.29
N ARG A 17 14.68 -8.50 -1.31
CA ARG A 17 16.06 -8.96 -1.12
C ARG A 17 16.82 -7.98 -0.23
N GLY A 18 17.52 -8.50 0.79
CA GLY A 18 18.25 -7.66 1.75
C GLY A 18 17.42 -7.18 2.95
N SER A 19 16.15 -7.56 3.05
CA SER A 19 15.30 -7.32 4.24
C SER A 19 14.37 -8.50 4.59
N LYS A 20 14.59 -9.67 3.99
CA LYS A 20 13.72 -10.85 4.14
C LYS A 20 13.82 -11.45 5.53
N THR A 21 15.03 -11.53 6.06
CA THR A 21 15.33 -12.16 7.34
C THR A 21 15.32 -11.15 8.49
N VAL A 22 15.13 -11.65 9.71
CA VAL A 22 15.24 -10.84 10.94
C VAL A 22 16.64 -10.21 11.03
N LYS A 23 17.69 -10.97 10.72
CA LYS A 23 19.09 -10.50 10.75
C LYS A 23 19.32 -9.32 9.79
N GLU A 24 18.82 -9.43 8.57
CA GLU A 24 18.91 -8.35 7.57
C GLU A 24 18.20 -7.07 8.04
N ARG A 25 16.97 -7.20 8.58
CA ARG A 25 16.21 -6.04 9.07
C ARG A 25 16.84 -5.40 10.29
N LEU A 26 17.41 -6.17 11.21
CA LEU A 26 18.18 -5.64 12.33
C LEU A 26 19.43 -4.89 11.82
N ASN A 27 20.15 -5.45 10.85
CA ASN A 27 21.30 -4.78 10.25
C ASN A 27 20.92 -3.46 9.55
N ILE A 28 19.79 -3.42 8.85
CA ILE A 28 19.23 -2.18 8.29
C ILE A 28 18.94 -1.17 9.42
N LEU A 29 18.28 -1.62 10.48
CA LEU A 29 17.85 -0.78 11.59
C LEU A 29 19.02 -0.14 12.37
N GLU A 30 20.17 -0.82 12.42
CA GLU A 30 21.39 -0.31 13.07
C GLU A 30 22.25 0.58 12.17
N LYS A 31 22.23 0.36 10.85
CA LYS A 31 23.13 1.05 9.91
C LYS A 31 22.50 2.19 9.12
N THR A 32 21.21 2.45 9.32
CA THR A 32 20.44 3.45 8.56
C THR A 32 20.05 4.61 9.47
N ASP A 33 20.29 5.84 9.01
CA ASP A 33 19.93 7.05 9.75
C ASP A 33 18.41 7.24 9.85
N LYS A 34 17.69 6.89 8.77
CA LYS A 34 16.22 6.98 8.73
C LYS A 34 15.58 5.90 7.86
N ILE A 35 14.47 5.35 8.34
CA ILE A 35 13.67 4.37 7.62
C ILE A 35 12.23 4.88 7.56
N PHE A 36 11.72 5.04 6.34
CA PHE A 36 10.35 5.39 6.07
C PHE A 36 9.55 4.19 5.58
N PHE A 37 8.32 4.10 6.09
CA PHE A 37 7.34 3.10 5.67
C PHE A 37 6.15 3.80 5.04
N VAL A 38 5.67 3.32 3.88
CA VAL A 38 4.50 3.92 3.22
C VAL A 38 3.17 3.70 3.96
N SER A 39 3.15 2.83 4.95
CA SER A 39 1.97 2.54 5.76
C SER A 39 2.34 1.91 7.11
N ALA A 40 1.39 1.92 8.04
CA ALA A 40 1.50 1.17 9.29
C ALA A 40 1.66 -0.34 9.07
N TRP A 41 1.03 -0.88 8.02
CA TRP A 41 1.15 -2.30 7.67
C TRP A 41 2.59 -2.66 7.28
N THR A 42 3.22 -1.85 6.42
CA THR A 42 4.60 -2.07 6.00
C THR A 42 5.57 -1.98 7.18
N LYS A 43 5.36 -1.01 8.10
CA LYS A 43 6.12 -0.90 9.35
C LYS A 43 5.92 -2.14 10.22
N LYS A 44 4.68 -2.61 10.40
CA LYS A 44 4.38 -3.83 11.18
C LYS A 44 5.12 -5.05 10.60
N LYS A 45 5.11 -5.22 9.27
CA LYS A 45 5.83 -6.31 8.60
C LYS A 45 7.35 -6.23 8.76
N PHE A 46 7.92 -5.03 8.79
CA PHE A 46 9.33 -4.84 9.10
C PHE A 46 9.70 -5.33 10.50
N PHE A 47 8.91 -4.99 11.52
CA PHE A 47 9.17 -5.36 12.92
C PHE A 47 8.64 -6.74 13.32
N GLU A 48 8.02 -7.47 12.40
CA GLU A 48 7.52 -8.82 12.65
C GLU A 48 8.69 -9.76 12.97
N HIS A 49 8.55 -10.50 14.08
CA HIS A 49 9.56 -11.35 14.69
C HIS A 49 10.84 -10.65 15.19
N LEU A 50 10.94 -9.32 15.11
CA LEU A 50 12.02 -8.58 15.77
C LEU A 50 11.74 -8.48 17.28
N PRO A 51 12.82 -8.47 18.11
CA PRO A 51 12.71 -8.30 19.56
C PRO A 51 12.17 -6.92 19.95
N ILE A 52 12.38 -5.92 19.08
CA ILE A 52 11.85 -4.56 19.24
C ILE A 52 10.73 -4.31 18.25
N LYS A 53 9.78 -3.44 18.63
CA LYS A 53 8.60 -3.09 17.81
C LYS A 53 8.65 -1.69 17.20
N THR A 54 9.61 -0.87 17.63
CA THR A 54 9.85 0.46 17.09
C THR A 54 11.28 0.90 17.42
N LYS A 55 11.75 1.94 16.72
CA LYS A 55 13.01 2.66 16.97
C LYS A 55 12.83 4.11 16.53
N SER A 56 13.58 5.04 17.11
CA SER A 56 13.47 6.48 16.83
C SER A 56 13.77 6.87 15.38
N ASN A 57 14.56 6.07 14.65
CA ASN A 57 14.85 6.27 13.24
C ASN A 57 13.75 5.75 12.28
N CYS A 58 12.62 5.25 12.79
CA CYS A 58 11.58 4.60 11.99
C CYS A 58 10.24 5.36 11.97
N GLU A 59 9.86 5.90 10.81
CA GLU A 59 8.67 6.72 10.62
C GLU A 59 7.75 6.22 9.50
N ILE A 60 6.46 6.54 9.61
CA ILE A 60 5.50 6.28 8.55
C ILE A 60 5.35 7.57 7.73
N LEU A 61 5.60 7.47 6.43
CA LEU A 61 5.38 8.56 5.48
C LEU A 61 4.40 8.08 4.41
N TYR A 62 3.14 8.49 4.52
CA TYR A 62 2.10 8.08 3.59
C TYR A 62 2.33 8.69 2.20
N PRO A 63 2.16 7.92 1.11
CA PRO A 63 2.15 8.47 -0.25
C PRO A 63 1.11 9.57 -0.38
N SER A 64 1.53 10.73 -0.86
CA SER A 64 0.63 11.86 -1.06
C SER A 64 -0.19 11.71 -2.33
N MET A 65 -1.31 12.42 -2.38
CA MET A 65 -2.09 12.62 -3.59
C MET A 65 -2.33 14.11 -3.79
N ASN A 66 -2.47 14.52 -5.04
CA ASN A 66 -2.87 15.89 -5.34
C ASN A 66 -4.23 16.19 -4.70
N LYS A 67 -4.34 17.36 -4.06
CA LYS A 67 -5.62 17.81 -3.53
C LYS A 67 -6.62 17.96 -4.69
N ILE A 68 -7.79 17.34 -4.53
CA ILE A 68 -8.89 17.51 -5.46
C ILE A 68 -9.37 18.95 -5.35
N ARG A 69 -9.19 19.75 -6.40
CA ARG A 69 -9.62 21.16 -6.44
C ARG A 69 -11.11 21.33 -6.69
N TYR A 70 -11.71 20.39 -7.43
CA TYR A 70 -13.11 20.42 -7.82
C TYR A 70 -13.74 19.07 -7.58
N PHE A 71 -14.83 19.05 -6.81
CA PHE A 71 -15.61 17.85 -6.59
C PHE A 71 -16.88 17.91 -7.42
N ASN A 72 -17.16 16.87 -8.20
CA ASN A 72 -18.38 16.80 -9.00
C ASN A 72 -19.61 16.69 -8.08
N LYS A 73 -20.49 17.69 -8.12
CA LYS A 73 -21.73 17.74 -7.34
C LYS A 73 -22.79 16.79 -7.88
N TYR A 74 -22.77 16.47 -9.18
CA TYR A 74 -23.74 15.58 -9.81
C TYR A 74 -23.23 14.14 -9.79
N LYS A 75 -23.89 13.30 -9.00
CA LYS A 75 -23.56 11.87 -8.89
C LYS A 75 -24.18 11.08 -10.04
N LYS A 76 -23.37 10.22 -10.67
CA LYS A 76 -23.83 9.22 -11.64
C LYS A 76 -24.05 7.88 -10.93
N LYS A 77 -25.03 7.09 -11.36
CA LYS A 77 -25.24 5.70 -10.91
C LYS A 77 -24.19 4.78 -11.53
N GLN A 78 -22.96 4.91 -11.06
CA GLN A 78 -21.81 4.16 -11.58
C GLN A 78 -21.01 3.52 -10.46
N ILE A 79 -20.53 2.32 -10.72
CA ILE A 79 -19.56 1.60 -9.90
C ILE A 79 -18.27 1.58 -10.69
N VAL A 80 -17.18 2.04 -10.08
CA VAL A 80 -15.89 2.17 -10.76
C VAL A 80 -14.90 1.23 -10.10
N PHE A 81 -14.26 0.40 -10.91
CA PHE A 81 -13.03 -0.31 -10.55
C PHE A 81 -11.87 0.40 -11.25
N THR A 82 -10.81 0.70 -10.49
CA THR A 82 -9.59 1.27 -11.06
C THR A 82 -8.38 0.53 -10.50
N GLY A 83 -7.54 0.02 -11.40
CA GLY A 83 -6.30 -0.66 -11.03
C GLY A 83 -5.91 -1.75 -12.01
N LYS A 84 -4.68 -2.25 -11.87
CA LYS A 84 -4.17 -3.34 -12.72
C LYS A 84 -5.09 -4.56 -12.62
N LEU A 85 -5.44 -5.13 -13.77
CA LEU A 85 -6.29 -6.32 -13.90
C LEU A 85 -5.52 -7.60 -13.57
N ASN A 86 -5.19 -7.78 -12.30
CA ASN A 86 -4.60 -9.00 -11.78
C ASN A 86 -5.34 -9.48 -10.54
N SER A 87 -5.27 -10.77 -10.26
CA SER A 87 -6.03 -11.40 -9.16
C SER A 87 -5.65 -10.85 -7.78
N SER A 88 -4.41 -10.37 -7.57
CA SER A 88 -4.02 -9.73 -6.30
C SER A 88 -4.78 -8.43 -6.01
N LYS A 89 -5.35 -7.80 -7.06
CA LYS A 89 -6.22 -6.63 -6.96
C LYS A 89 -7.71 -6.99 -6.91
N GLY A 90 -8.05 -8.28 -6.95
CA GLY A 90 -9.41 -8.78 -6.80
C GLY A 90 -10.33 -8.45 -7.98
N TYR A 91 -9.78 -8.22 -9.17
CA TYR A 91 -10.57 -7.94 -10.38
C TYR A 91 -11.56 -9.06 -10.70
N ASP A 92 -11.14 -10.32 -10.53
CA ASP A 92 -11.93 -11.52 -10.71
C ASP A 92 -13.09 -11.62 -9.70
N VAL A 93 -12.82 -11.30 -8.44
CA VAL A 93 -13.84 -11.24 -7.38
C VAL A 93 -14.84 -10.11 -7.66
N PHE A 94 -14.33 -8.92 -8.03
CA PHE A 94 -15.15 -7.78 -8.42
C PHE A 94 -16.04 -8.10 -9.62
N GLY A 95 -15.48 -8.71 -10.67
CA GLY A 95 -16.19 -9.08 -11.89
C GLY A 95 -17.37 -10.02 -11.62
N LYS A 96 -17.19 -11.02 -10.75
CA LYS A 96 -18.28 -11.92 -10.35
C LYS A 96 -19.36 -11.18 -9.55
N ALA A 97 -18.96 -10.34 -8.60
CA ALA A 97 -19.90 -9.60 -7.76
C ALA A 97 -20.71 -8.56 -8.54
N ILE A 98 -20.06 -7.83 -9.45
CA ILE A 98 -20.68 -6.71 -10.15
C ILE A 98 -21.79 -7.17 -11.11
N ILE A 99 -21.68 -8.36 -11.71
CA ILE A 99 -22.72 -8.93 -12.57
C ILE A 99 -24.03 -9.09 -11.77
N ASN A 100 -23.96 -9.65 -10.56
CA ASN A 100 -25.13 -9.84 -9.70
C ASN A 100 -25.76 -8.49 -9.31
N ILE A 101 -24.92 -7.48 -9.02
CA ILE A 101 -25.38 -6.14 -8.69
C ILE A 101 -26.09 -5.48 -9.89
N LEU A 102 -25.48 -5.51 -11.07
CA LEU A 102 -26.07 -4.92 -12.29
C LEU A 102 -27.33 -5.67 -12.73
N ASN A 103 -27.45 -6.96 -12.42
CA ASN A 103 -28.67 -7.72 -12.66
C ASN A 103 -29.83 -7.25 -11.77
N LYS A 104 -29.56 -6.81 -10.54
CA LYS A 104 -30.58 -6.27 -9.64
C LYS A 104 -30.87 -4.79 -9.88
N PHE A 105 -29.85 -4.01 -10.24
CA PHE A 105 -29.93 -2.55 -10.41
C PHE A 105 -29.63 -2.17 -11.86
N LYS A 106 -30.64 -2.32 -12.72
CA LYS A 106 -30.51 -2.22 -14.18
C LYS A 106 -30.11 -0.82 -14.70
N ASP A 107 -30.33 0.21 -13.89
CA ASP A 107 -29.99 1.60 -14.21
C ASP A 107 -28.57 2.00 -13.80
N TRP A 108 -27.84 1.12 -13.10
CA TRP A 108 -26.44 1.33 -12.75
C TRP A 108 -25.51 0.85 -13.86
N LYS A 109 -24.32 1.46 -13.94
CA LYS A 109 -23.25 1.05 -14.87
C LYS A 109 -21.98 0.71 -14.11
N CYS A 110 -21.22 -0.26 -14.63
CA CYS A 110 -19.87 -0.53 -14.18
C CYS A 110 -18.86 0.06 -15.18
N ILE A 111 -17.80 0.69 -14.67
CA ILE A 111 -16.67 1.19 -15.47
C ILE A 111 -15.39 0.61 -14.88
N VAL A 112 -14.55 0.03 -15.72
CA VAL A 112 -13.26 -0.56 -15.34
C VAL A 112 -12.16 0.23 -16.04
N TYR A 113 -11.20 0.74 -15.24
CA TYR A 113 -10.02 1.47 -15.69
C TYR A 113 -8.73 0.76 -15.29
#